data_AF-A0A8C7XV76-F1
#
_entry.id   AF-A0A8C7XV76-F1
#
_cell.length_a   1.000
_cell.length_b   1.000
_cell.length_c   1.000
_cell.angle_alpha   90.00
_cell.angle_beta   90.00
_cell.angle_gamma   90.00
#
_symmetry.space_group_name_H-M   'P 1'
#
loop_
_entity.id
_entity.type
_entity.pdbx_description
1 polymer ?
#
loop_
_entity_poly.entity_id
_entity_poly.type
_entity_poly.pdbx_seq_one_letter_code
_entity_poly.pdbx_strand_id
1 'polypeptide(L)'
;MGNFPTAVKHCLSYEQLIKDYPWLRRWLQEEKTKYPEFVKIVEVGPRDGLQNEKEVVPTKVKIQLIDMLSGTGLSVIEATSFVSSKWVPQMSDHSDVLRGIQRAPHVQYPVLTPNMQGFQDAVAAGATEVAVFGSASETFSRKNINCSIDDSMLKFEEVIKAAKEQQIPVRGYVSCALGCPYEGRIEPAKVAEVASKLYGIGCYEISLADTIGVGTPGSMLQMLQRVTQEVPISALAVHCHDTYGQALANILTALQVRGRGDFVGNLLWQVTQWQCMYLDFSGLELGIFLLIPAFFCRFVSFDPKIYSCIFHYYVFHIVSAF
;
A
#
# COMPACT_ATOMS: atom_id res chain seq x y z
N MET A 1 -35.40 15.31 -47.59
CA MET A 1 -35.71 13.99 -46.99
C MET A 1 -34.39 13.35 -46.60
N GLY A 2 -34.20 13.12 -45.31
CA GLY A 2 -32.96 12.58 -44.74
C GLY A 2 -33.06 12.65 -43.22
N ASN A 3 -33.81 11.72 -42.64
CA ASN A 3 -33.93 11.56 -41.20
C ASN A 3 -32.56 11.18 -40.62
N PHE A 4 -31.94 12.07 -39.85
CA PHE A 4 -31.04 11.66 -38.79
C PHE A 4 -31.91 11.32 -37.58
N PRO A 5 -31.97 10.07 -37.12
CA PRO A 5 -32.59 9.77 -35.84
C PRO A 5 -31.71 10.42 -34.77
N THR A 6 -32.31 11.29 -33.98
CA THR A 6 -31.87 11.67 -32.64
C THR A 6 -31.36 10.43 -31.93
N ALA A 7 -30.04 10.26 -31.87
CA ALA A 7 -29.40 9.33 -30.97
C ALA A 7 -29.67 9.89 -29.56
N VAL A 8 -30.80 9.48 -29.01
CA VAL A 8 -31.21 9.83 -27.67
C VAL A 8 -30.14 9.28 -26.73
N LYS A 9 -29.48 10.19 -26.01
CA LYS A 9 -28.69 9.92 -24.81
C LYS A 9 -29.59 9.19 -23.80
N HIS A 10 -29.71 7.88 -23.91
CA HIS A 10 -30.26 7.06 -22.84
C HIS A 10 -29.09 6.57 -21.99
N CYS A 11 -28.76 7.33 -20.95
CA CYS A 11 -28.25 6.71 -19.74
C CYS A 11 -29.39 5.83 -19.20
N LEU A 12 -29.44 4.56 -19.63
CA LEU A 12 -30.35 3.59 -19.06
C LEU A 12 -30.09 3.55 -17.54
N SER A 13 -31.12 3.74 -16.73
CA SER A 13 -30.98 3.52 -15.30
C SER A 13 -30.58 2.07 -15.06
N TYR A 14 -29.80 1.81 -14.00
CA TYR A 14 -29.34 0.46 -13.63
C TYR A 14 -30.49 -0.56 -13.63
N GLU A 15 -31.68 -0.14 -13.19
CA GLU A 15 -32.89 -0.97 -13.14
C GLU A 15 -33.45 -1.32 -14.51
N GLN A 16 -33.42 -0.37 -15.46
CA GLN A 16 -33.88 -0.58 -16.84
C GLN A 16 -32.92 -1.52 -17.58
N LEU A 17 -31.61 -1.33 -17.40
CA LEU A 17 -30.57 -2.14 -18.02
C LEU A 17 -30.63 -3.61 -17.54
N ILE A 18 -30.94 -3.85 -16.26
CA ILE A 18 -31.14 -5.21 -15.71
C ILE A 18 -32.43 -5.87 -16.23
N LYS A 19 -33.50 -5.08 -16.46
CA LYS A 19 -34.75 -5.59 -17.04
C LYS A 19 -34.56 -6.01 -18.50
N ASP A 20 -33.88 -5.18 -19.27
CA ASP A 20 -33.70 -5.38 -20.72
C ASP A 20 -32.69 -6.48 -21.02
N TYR A 21 -31.76 -6.73 -20.09
CA TYR A 21 -30.74 -7.79 -20.19
C TYR A 21 -30.75 -8.70 -18.95
N PRO A 22 -31.69 -9.65 -18.83
CA PRO A 22 -31.78 -10.54 -17.65
C PRO A 22 -30.52 -11.39 -17.40
N TRP A 23 -29.74 -11.68 -18.44
CA TRP A 23 -28.44 -12.36 -18.33
C TRP A 23 -27.41 -11.51 -17.58
N LEU A 24 -27.51 -10.17 -17.66
CA LEU A 24 -26.63 -9.23 -16.97
C LEU A 24 -26.86 -9.29 -15.46
N ARG A 25 -28.11 -9.54 -15.02
CA ARG A 25 -28.43 -9.77 -13.60
C ARG A 25 -27.72 -10.99 -13.05
N ARG A 26 -27.71 -12.08 -13.82
CA ARG A 26 -27.05 -13.34 -13.46
C ARG A 26 -25.53 -13.16 -13.39
N TRP A 27 -24.97 -12.49 -14.39
CA TRP A 27 -23.55 -12.15 -14.44
C TRP A 27 -23.11 -11.25 -13.28
N LEU A 28 -23.87 -10.18 -12.97
CA LEU A 28 -23.61 -9.29 -11.83
C LEU A 28 -23.77 -9.99 -10.46
N GLN A 29 -24.69 -10.95 -10.35
CA GLN A 29 -24.87 -11.76 -9.13
C GLN A 29 -23.74 -12.78 -8.95
N GLU A 30 -23.27 -13.39 -10.04
CA GLU A 30 -22.11 -14.29 -10.03
C GLU A 30 -20.80 -13.54 -9.70
N GLU A 31 -20.68 -12.27 -10.11
CA GLU A 31 -19.54 -11.41 -9.74
C GLU A 31 -19.55 -10.93 -8.29
N LYS A 32 -20.72 -10.69 -7.69
CA LYS A 32 -20.83 -10.22 -6.30
C LYS A 32 -20.15 -11.10 -5.25
N THR A 33 -19.91 -12.38 -5.56
CA THR A 33 -19.24 -13.32 -4.64
C THR A 33 -17.72 -13.39 -4.81
N LYS A 34 -17.13 -12.64 -5.76
CA LYS A 34 -15.71 -12.76 -6.13
C LYS A 34 -14.76 -11.84 -5.37
N TYR A 35 -15.28 -10.89 -4.59
CA TYR A 35 -14.50 -9.81 -3.99
C TYR A 35 -14.85 -9.62 -2.50
N PRO A 36 -13.90 -9.19 -1.65
CA PRO A 36 -14.14 -8.84 -0.26
C PRO A 36 -15.13 -7.69 -0.13
N GLU A 37 -15.99 -7.82 0.87
CA GLU A 37 -16.94 -6.78 1.25
C GLU A 37 -16.24 -5.54 1.82
N PHE A 38 -15.06 -5.74 2.42
CA PHE A 38 -14.28 -4.68 3.04
C PHE A 38 -12.80 -4.73 2.63
N VAL A 39 -12.21 -3.53 2.56
CA VAL A 39 -10.85 -3.27 2.09
C VAL A 39 -10.13 -2.39 3.11
N LYS A 40 -9.11 -2.90 3.82
CA LYS A 40 -8.27 -2.08 4.73
C LYS A 40 -7.09 -1.43 4.01
N ILE A 41 -7.21 -0.16 3.65
CA ILE A 41 -6.08 0.59 3.10
C ILE A 41 -5.11 0.97 4.22
N VAL A 42 -3.84 0.64 4.02
CA VAL A 42 -2.71 1.16 4.79
C VAL A 42 -2.02 2.23 3.96
N GLU A 43 -2.12 3.46 4.42
CA GLU A 43 -1.48 4.62 3.79
C GLU A 43 -0.02 4.66 4.21
N VAL A 44 0.88 4.62 3.23
CA VAL A 44 2.33 4.60 3.47
C VAL A 44 3.05 5.84 2.95
N GLY A 45 2.32 6.83 2.43
CA GLY A 45 2.84 8.10 1.93
C GLY A 45 3.80 8.81 2.88
N PRO A 46 3.45 9.00 4.18
CA PRO A 46 4.33 9.70 5.12
C PRO A 46 5.68 9.00 5.39
N ARG A 47 5.74 7.68 5.23
CA ARG A 47 6.97 6.89 5.40
C ARG A 47 7.59 6.56 4.05
N ASP A 48 6.99 5.63 3.32
CA ASP A 48 7.52 5.04 2.09
C ASP A 48 7.53 6.05 0.93
N GLY A 49 6.49 6.88 0.83
CA GLY A 49 6.45 7.96 -0.16
C GLY A 49 7.58 8.96 0.09
N LEU A 50 7.57 9.61 1.27
CA LEU A 50 8.55 10.64 1.62
C LEU A 50 10.00 10.14 1.67
N GLN A 51 10.23 8.86 1.96
CA GLN A 51 11.55 8.26 1.96
C GLN A 51 12.17 8.22 0.54
N ASN A 52 11.34 8.13 -0.50
CA ASN A 52 11.79 8.09 -1.89
C ASN A 52 11.84 9.49 -2.54
N GLU A 53 11.44 10.54 -1.82
CA GLU A 53 11.58 11.92 -2.30
C GLU A 53 13.03 12.38 -2.29
N LYS A 54 13.38 13.18 -3.31
CA LYS A 54 14.71 13.79 -3.42
C LYS A 54 14.97 14.82 -2.33
N GLU A 55 13.94 15.61 -2.01
CA GLU A 55 14.03 16.70 -1.03
C GLU A 55 13.56 16.25 0.34
N VAL A 56 14.26 16.69 1.39
CA VAL A 56 13.84 16.43 2.77
C VAL A 56 12.69 17.36 3.12
N VAL A 57 11.49 16.78 3.26
CA VAL A 57 10.30 17.52 3.67
C VAL A 57 10.43 17.94 5.15
N PRO A 58 10.17 19.21 5.50
CA PRO A 58 10.25 19.69 6.88
C PRO A 58 9.30 18.95 7.84
N THR A 59 9.73 18.72 9.08
CA THR A 59 8.99 17.99 10.12
C THR A 59 7.56 18.49 10.31
N LYS A 60 7.34 19.81 10.34
CA LYS A 60 6.00 20.39 10.48
C LYS A 60 5.07 19.99 9.33
N VAL A 61 5.59 19.89 8.11
CA VAL A 61 4.82 19.50 6.92
C VAL A 61 4.47 18.01 6.99
N LYS A 62 5.39 17.16 7.46
CA LYS A 62 5.12 15.73 7.70
C LYS A 62 4.01 15.52 8.73
N ILE A 63 4.07 16.23 9.85
CA ILE A 63 3.04 16.19 10.90
C ILE A 63 1.69 16.62 10.31
N GLN A 64 1.65 17.75 9.60
CA GLN A 64 0.43 18.24 8.96
C GLN A 64 -0.16 17.23 7.97
N LEU A 65 0.67 16.57 7.18
CA LEU A 65 0.24 15.51 6.26
C LEU A 65 -0.43 14.35 7.01
N ILE A 66 0.21 13.83 8.07
CA ILE A 66 -0.33 12.71 8.85
C ILE A 66 -1.63 13.10 9.56
N ASP A 67 -1.71 14.31 10.12
CA ASP A 67 -2.92 14.82 10.78
C ASP A 67 -4.07 14.96 9.77
N MET A 68 -3.80 15.44 8.55
CA MET A 68 -4.79 15.51 7.48
C MET A 68 -5.27 14.12 7.05
N LEU A 69 -4.34 13.17 6.85
CA LEU A 69 -4.67 11.79 6.50
C LEU A 69 -5.53 11.13 7.59
N SER A 70 -5.27 11.45 8.86
CA SER A 70 -6.05 10.96 10.00
C SER A 70 -7.51 11.43 9.99
N GLY A 71 -7.84 12.48 9.22
CA GLY A 71 -9.21 12.97 9.03
C GLY A 71 -9.98 12.32 7.87
N THR A 72 -9.37 11.39 7.12
CA THR A 72 -9.94 10.86 5.86
C THR A 72 -10.73 9.56 6.00
N GLY A 73 -10.75 8.96 7.20
CA GLY A 73 -11.36 7.65 7.45
C GLY A 73 -10.42 6.45 7.23
N LEU A 74 -9.14 6.69 6.93
CA LEU A 74 -8.10 5.65 6.95
C LEU A 74 -8.00 5.03 8.34
N SER A 75 -7.84 3.71 8.43
CA SER A 75 -7.65 3.02 9.71
C SER A 75 -6.18 2.83 10.08
N VAL A 76 -5.25 2.94 9.11
CA VAL A 76 -3.82 2.72 9.32
C VAL A 76 -3.02 3.71 8.47
N ILE A 77 -2.10 4.44 9.09
CA ILE A 77 -1.18 5.38 8.45
C ILE A 77 0.24 5.08 8.93
N GLU A 78 1.11 4.58 8.04
CA GLU A 78 2.51 4.36 8.38
C GLU A 78 3.23 5.71 8.49
N ALA A 79 3.50 6.11 9.74
CA ALA A 79 3.83 7.50 10.06
C ALA A 79 5.28 7.87 9.73
N THR A 80 6.23 6.97 10.01
CA THR A 80 7.66 7.23 9.83
C THR A 80 8.50 5.95 9.96
N SER A 81 9.82 6.07 9.90
CA SER A 81 10.79 4.99 9.96
C SER A 81 11.95 5.32 10.91
N PHE A 82 12.15 4.46 11.92
CA PHE A 82 13.27 4.53 12.87
C PHE A 82 14.50 3.84 12.29
N VAL A 83 14.93 4.34 11.13
CA VAL A 83 16.15 3.94 10.42
C VAL A 83 17.27 4.93 10.71
N SER A 84 18.51 4.54 10.39
CA SER A 84 19.65 5.44 10.54
C SER A 84 19.50 6.67 9.62
N SER A 85 19.52 7.85 10.23
CA SER A 85 19.50 9.15 9.55
C SER A 85 20.66 9.36 8.57
N LYS A 86 21.76 8.63 8.74
CA LYS A 86 22.90 8.63 7.80
C LYS A 86 22.52 8.01 6.45
N TRP A 87 21.73 6.93 6.48
CA TRP A 87 21.35 6.18 5.28
C TRP A 87 20.04 6.70 4.67
N VAL A 88 19.14 7.21 5.51
CA VAL A 88 17.84 7.75 5.09
C VAL A 88 17.61 9.12 5.75
N PRO A 89 18.24 10.19 5.21
CA PRO A 89 18.11 11.54 5.78
C PRO A 89 16.67 12.06 5.75
N GLN A 90 15.85 11.60 4.81
CA GLN A 90 14.42 11.93 4.71
C GLN A 90 13.67 11.59 5.99
N MET A 91 14.10 10.58 6.75
CA MET A 91 13.43 10.08 7.96
C MET A 91 14.15 10.49 9.25
N SER A 92 15.12 11.39 9.21
CA SER A 92 15.94 11.73 10.40
C SER A 92 15.16 12.35 11.57
N ASP A 93 13.99 12.91 11.30
CA ASP A 93 13.09 13.54 12.27
C ASP A 93 11.99 12.60 12.78
N HIS A 94 12.15 11.28 12.60
CA HIS A 94 11.16 10.24 12.96
C HIS A 94 10.56 10.41 14.36
N SER A 95 11.39 10.70 15.37
CA SER A 95 10.92 10.83 16.75
C SER A 95 10.08 12.09 16.97
N ASP A 96 10.43 13.19 16.30
CA ASP A 96 9.70 14.45 16.43
C ASP A 96 8.39 14.42 15.62
N VAL A 97 8.39 13.73 14.48
CA VAL A 97 7.16 13.44 13.73
C VAL A 97 6.21 12.61 14.58
N LEU A 98 6.65 11.45 15.11
CA LEU A 98 5.76 10.54 15.83
C LEU A 98 5.22 11.16 17.14
N ARG A 99 6.01 12.01 17.81
CA ARG A 99 5.56 12.76 19.00
C ARG A 99 4.67 13.95 18.66
N GLY A 100 4.81 14.52 17.46
CA GLY A 100 4.13 15.74 17.04
C GLY A 100 2.74 15.55 16.43
N ILE A 101 2.41 14.34 15.95
CA ILE A 101 1.10 14.05 15.34
C ILE A 101 -0.04 14.03 16.35
N GLN A 102 -1.22 14.45 15.90
CA GLN A 102 -2.47 14.33 16.63
C GLN A 102 -3.09 12.97 16.36
N ARG A 103 -2.91 12.03 17.30
CA ARG A 103 -3.41 10.67 17.13
C ARG A 103 -4.94 10.60 17.17
N ALA A 104 -5.54 10.25 16.04
CA ALA A 104 -6.95 9.96 15.96
C ALA A 104 -7.25 8.59 16.60
N PRO A 105 -8.27 8.45 17.48
CA PRO A 105 -8.54 7.19 18.20
C PRO A 105 -8.88 5.98 17.31
N HIS A 106 -9.27 6.23 16.06
CA HIS A 106 -9.67 5.19 15.10
C HIS A 106 -8.54 4.80 14.12
N VAL A 107 -7.34 5.36 14.30
CA VAL A 107 -6.21 5.19 13.37
C VAL A 107 -5.01 4.59 14.10
N GLN A 108 -4.41 3.57 13.48
CA GLN A 108 -3.13 3.02 13.88
C GLN A 108 -1.99 3.74 13.15
N TYR A 109 -0.89 3.97 13.85
CA TYR A 109 0.28 4.68 13.32
C TYR A 109 1.53 3.79 13.37
N PRO A 110 1.60 2.71 12.56
CA PRO A 110 2.78 1.85 12.52
C PRO A 110 4.02 2.64 12.08
N VAL A 111 5.17 2.22 12.59
CA VAL A 111 6.48 2.77 12.20
C VAL A 111 7.47 1.66 11.88
N LEU A 112 8.35 1.90 10.90
CA LEU A 112 9.33 0.90 10.49
C LEU A 112 10.51 0.84 11.48
N THR A 113 10.87 -0.35 11.96
CA THR A 113 11.95 -0.58 12.94
C THR A 113 12.85 -1.73 12.46
N PRO A 114 13.94 -1.46 11.72
CA PRO A 114 14.79 -2.51 11.12
C PRO A 114 15.62 -3.33 12.11
N ASN A 115 15.79 -2.85 13.35
CA ASN A 115 16.67 -3.43 14.34
C ASN A 115 16.23 -3.04 15.76
N MET A 116 16.87 -3.64 16.77
CA MET A 116 16.55 -3.42 18.19
C MET A 116 16.68 -1.96 18.63
N GLN A 117 17.70 -1.24 18.14
CA GLN A 117 17.87 0.18 18.49
C GLN A 117 16.70 1.01 17.97
N GLY A 118 16.35 0.87 16.68
CA GLY A 118 15.21 1.56 16.08
C GLY A 118 13.89 1.19 16.76
N PHE A 119 13.72 -0.06 17.20
CA PHE A 119 12.57 -0.48 18.00
C PHE A 119 12.50 0.24 19.36
N GLN A 120 13.60 0.29 20.10
CA GLN A 120 13.66 0.99 21.39
C GLN A 120 13.36 2.49 21.24
N ASP A 121 13.91 3.13 20.20
CA ASP A 121 13.67 4.54 19.90
C ASP A 121 12.21 4.79 19.50
N ALA A 122 11.61 3.87 18.73
CA ALA A 122 10.20 3.92 18.36
C ALA A 122 9.27 3.83 19.57
N VAL A 123 9.54 2.88 20.47
CA VAL A 123 8.82 2.72 21.74
C VAL A 123 8.95 3.99 22.59
N ALA A 124 10.17 4.53 22.72
CA ALA A 124 10.41 5.75 23.48
C ALA A 124 9.67 6.98 22.89
N ALA A 125 9.46 7.00 21.58
CA ALA A 125 8.65 8.00 20.88
C ALA A 125 7.14 7.70 20.92
N GLY A 126 6.71 6.61 21.55
CA GLY A 126 5.31 6.24 21.77
C GLY A 126 4.69 5.38 20.66
N ALA A 127 5.48 4.66 19.86
CA ALA A 127 4.94 3.74 18.86
C ALA A 127 4.07 2.65 19.53
N THR A 128 2.88 2.43 18.98
CA THR A 128 1.95 1.39 19.45
C THR A 128 1.84 0.22 18.47
N GLU A 129 2.51 0.31 17.33
CA GLU A 129 2.65 -0.73 16.32
C GLU A 129 3.96 -0.49 15.58
N VAL A 130 4.67 -1.56 15.22
CA VAL A 130 5.93 -1.47 14.49
C VAL A 130 5.95 -2.41 13.29
N ALA A 131 6.87 -2.17 12.35
CA ALA A 131 7.06 -2.99 11.18
C ALA A 131 8.52 -3.41 11.01
N VAL A 132 8.74 -4.66 10.58
CA VAL A 132 10.03 -5.19 10.13
C VAL A 132 9.98 -5.48 8.64
N PHE A 133 11.12 -5.44 7.95
CA PHE A 133 11.16 -5.68 6.51
C PHE A 133 12.23 -6.71 6.13
N GLY A 134 11.77 -7.83 5.57
CA GLY A 134 12.59 -8.84 4.91
C GLY A 134 12.60 -8.68 3.38
N SER A 135 13.27 -9.61 2.72
CA SER A 135 13.38 -9.69 1.26
C SER A 135 13.26 -11.15 0.82
N ALA A 136 12.63 -11.38 -0.33
CA ALA A 136 12.65 -12.68 -1.01
C ALA A 136 13.92 -12.89 -1.87
N SER A 137 14.80 -11.88 -1.96
CA SER A 137 16.07 -11.91 -2.69
C SER A 137 17.27 -11.74 -1.75
N GLU A 138 18.25 -12.64 -1.86
CA GLU A 138 19.50 -12.61 -1.09
C GLU A 138 20.36 -11.40 -1.45
N THR A 139 20.51 -11.12 -2.73
CA THR A 139 21.30 -9.97 -3.22
C THR A 139 20.67 -8.66 -2.78
N PHE A 140 19.34 -8.56 -2.81
CA PHE A 140 18.64 -7.38 -2.32
C PHE A 140 18.82 -7.22 -0.80
N SER A 141 18.70 -8.30 -0.03
CA SER A 141 18.94 -8.28 1.42
C SER A 141 20.35 -7.77 1.75
N ARG A 142 21.38 -8.34 1.09
CA ARG A 142 22.77 -7.93 1.31
C ARG A 142 23.02 -6.48 0.92
N LYS A 143 22.41 -5.97 -0.14
CA LYS A 143 22.59 -4.57 -0.55
C LYS A 143 21.83 -3.57 0.33
N ASN A 144 20.64 -3.95 0.81
CA ASN A 144 19.77 -3.03 1.55
C ASN A 144 20.04 -3.03 3.06
N ILE A 145 20.36 -4.19 3.65
CA ILE A 145 20.55 -4.35 5.10
C ILE A 145 21.88 -5.00 5.48
N ASN A 146 22.77 -5.22 4.52
CA ASN A 146 24.12 -5.75 4.73
C ASN A 146 24.17 -7.11 5.46
N CYS A 147 23.17 -7.96 5.25
CA CYS A 147 23.15 -9.34 5.75
C CYS A 147 22.30 -10.27 4.87
N SER A 148 22.42 -11.57 5.07
CA SER A 148 21.57 -12.57 4.39
C SER A 148 20.11 -12.50 4.86
N ILE A 149 19.22 -13.21 4.18
CA ILE A 149 17.82 -13.32 4.62
C ILE A 149 17.76 -14.00 6.00
N ASP A 150 18.49 -15.09 6.21
CA ASP A 150 18.46 -15.82 7.49
C ASP A 150 19.06 -14.97 8.63
N ASP A 151 20.13 -14.21 8.39
CA ASP A 151 20.68 -13.28 9.39
C ASP A 151 19.66 -12.17 9.74
N SER A 152 18.88 -11.71 8.76
CA SER A 152 17.85 -10.70 8.99
C SER A 152 16.71 -11.25 9.85
N MET A 153 16.34 -12.52 9.66
CA MET A 153 15.30 -13.18 10.45
C MET A 153 15.70 -13.27 11.92
N LEU A 154 16.96 -13.61 12.23
CA LEU A 154 17.46 -13.62 13.61
C LEU A 154 17.33 -12.26 14.28
N LYS A 155 17.64 -11.17 13.56
CA LYS A 155 17.46 -9.80 14.07
C LYS A 155 16.00 -9.44 14.27
N PHE A 156 15.11 -9.90 13.40
CA PHE A 156 13.68 -9.67 13.53
C PHE A 156 13.07 -10.46 14.69
N GLU A 157 13.54 -11.67 14.96
CA GLU A 157 13.13 -12.45 16.14
C GLU A 157 13.40 -11.70 17.45
N GLU A 158 14.55 -11.03 17.56
CA GLU A 158 14.86 -10.19 18.72
C GLU A 158 13.84 -9.05 18.87
N VAL A 159 13.59 -8.31 17.79
CA VAL A 159 12.63 -7.19 17.78
C VAL A 159 11.21 -7.67 18.11
N ILE A 160 10.77 -8.76 17.49
CA ILE A 160 9.41 -9.30 17.67
C ILE A 160 9.23 -9.85 19.09
N LYS A 161 10.26 -10.49 19.66
CA LYS A 161 10.23 -10.91 21.06
C LYS A 161 10.08 -9.73 22.00
N ALA A 162 10.87 -8.67 21.82
CA ALA A 162 10.80 -7.46 22.64
C ALA A 162 9.44 -6.72 22.47
N ALA A 163 8.92 -6.68 21.23
CA ALA A 163 7.60 -6.12 20.94
C ALA A 163 6.49 -6.92 21.63
N LYS A 164 6.57 -8.25 21.61
CA LYS A 164 5.62 -9.15 22.28
C LYS A 164 5.60 -8.96 23.80
N GLU A 165 6.77 -8.78 24.42
CA GLU A 165 6.89 -8.48 25.86
C GLU A 165 6.17 -7.17 26.24
N GLN A 166 6.08 -6.23 25.30
CA GLN A 166 5.40 -4.94 25.46
C GLN A 166 3.99 -4.89 24.84
N GLN A 167 3.48 -6.03 24.34
CA GLN A 167 2.18 -6.13 23.66
C GLN A 167 2.05 -5.21 22.42
N ILE A 168 3.17 -4.92 21.75
CA ILE A 168 3.20 -4.11 20.54
C ILE A 168 3.08 -5.06 19.32
N PRO A 169 2.02 -4.94 18.50
CA PRO A 169 1.91 -5.72 17.27
C PRO A 169 3.03 -5.40 16.29
N VAL A 170 3.52 -6.44 15.60
CA VAL A 170 4.54 -6.32 14.57
C VAL A 170 3.99 -6.74 13.22
N ARG A 171 4.18 -5.88 12.21
CA ARG A 171 3.88 -6.17 10.82
C ARG A 171 5.14 -6.55 10.05
N GLY A 172 5.05 -7.55 9.18
CA GLY A 172 6.16 -7.99 8.34
C GLY A 172 6.02 -7.48 6.91
N TYR A 173 7.12 -7.08 6.28
CA TYR A 173 7.20 -6.79 4.85
C TYR A 173 8.12 -7.79 4.15
N VAL A 174 7.75 -8.21 2.94
CA VAL A 174 8.58 -9.04 2.05
C VAL A 174 8.83 -8.28 0.76
N SER A 175 10.03 -7.73 0.64
CA SER A 175 10.49 -7.05 -0.58
C SER A 175 10.76 -8.05 -1.71
N CYS A 176 10.77 -7.55 -2.95
CA CYS A 176 11.05 -8.33 -4.16
C CYS A 176 10.08 -9.51 -4.40
N ALA A 177 8.82 -9.40 -3.97
CA ALA A 177 7.85 -10.50 -4.06
C ALA A 177 7.53 -10.90 -5.52
N LEU A 178 7.61 -9.97 -6.47
CA LEU A 178 7.32 -10.22 -7.90
C LEU A 178 8.53 -10.05 -8.81
N GLY A 179 9.70 -9.75 -8.25
CA GLY A 179 10.93 -9.54 -8.98
C GLY A 179 11.96 -8.75 -8.17
N CYS A 180 13.23 -8.95 -8.49
CA CYS A 180 14.36 -8.29 -7.86
C CYS A 180 15.16 -7.50 -8.92
N PRO A 181 15.61 -6.25 -8.62
CA PRO A 181 16.42 -5.47 -9.56
C PRO A 181 17.82 -6.06 -9.81
N TYR A 182 18.24 -7.06 -9.02
CA TYR A 182 19.55 -7.68 -9.12
C TYR A 182 19.49 -9.13 -9.62
N GLU A 183 18.55 -9.92 -9.10
CA GLU A 183 18.41 -11.35 -9.43
C GLU A 183 17.36 -11.61 -10.52
N GLY A 184 16.57 -10.59 -10.88
CA GLY A 184 15.48 -10.73 -11.85
C GLY A 184 14.31 -11.50 -11.24
N ARG A 185 13.97 -12.65 -11.82
CA ARG A 185 12.81 -13.44 -11.41
C ARG A 185 13.02 -14.04 -10.02
N ILE A 186 12.04 -13.85 -9.14
CA ILE A 186 11.98 -14.48 -7.83
C ILE A 186 10.91 -15.56 -7.84
N GLU A 187 11.26 -16.76 -7.39
CA GLU A 187 10.34 -17.90 -7.36
C GLU A 187 9.28 -17.72 -6.26
N PRO A 188 7.97 -17.93 -6.55
CA PRO A 188 6.89 -17.85 -5.55
C PRO A 188 7.13 -18.66 -4.27
N ALA A 189 7.81 -19.80 -4.38
CA ALA A 189 8.15 -20.63 -3.23
C ALA A 189 9.08 -19.91 -2.24
N LYS A 190 9.98 -19.06 -2.73
CA LYS A 190 10.89 -18.28 -1.87
C LYS A 190 10.14 -17.18 -1.12
N VAL A 191 9.18 -16.53 -1.79
CA VAL A 191 8.29 -15.54 -1.17
C VAL A 191 7.47 -16.20 -0.05
N ALA A 192 6.90 -17.38 -0.32
CA ALA A 192 6.14 -18.14 0.67
C ALA A 192 6.99 -18.60 1.86
N GLU A 193 8.23 -19.03 1.64
CA GLU A 193 9.17 -19.37 2.71
C GLU A 193 9.41 -18.17 3.64
N VAL A 194 9.73 -17.01 3.08
CA VAL A 194 10.02 -15.79 3.85
C VAL A 194 8.76 -15.28 4.58
N ALA A 195 7.61 -15.27 3.91
CA ALA A 195 6.33 -14.88 4.51
C ALA A 195 5.94 -15.82 5.65
N SER A 196 6.09 -17.13 5.47
CA SER A 196 5.83 -18.14 6.49
C SER A 196 6.73 -17.98 7.70
N LYS A 197 8.03 -17.72 7.49
CA LYS A 197 8.99 -17.43 8.57
C LYS A 197 8.55 -16.21 9.38
N LEU A 198 8.28 -15.07 8.73
CA LEU A 198 7.85 -13.84 9.40
C LEU A 198 6.55 -14.02 10.19
N TYR A 199 5.58 -14.73 9.61
CA TYR A 199 4.32 -15.03 10.29
C TYR A 199 4.56 -15.96 11.49
N GLY A 200 5.36 -17.01 11.32
CA GLY A 200 5.68 -17.99 12.36
C GLY A 200 6.43 -17.42 13.56
N ILE A 201 7.29 -16.41 13.36
CA ILE A 201 8.00 -15.74 14.46
C ILE A 201 7.14 -14.70 15.20
N GLY A 202 5.95 -14.35 14.69
CA GLY A 202 4.95 -13.57 15.41
C GLY A 202 4.47 -12.29 14.73
N CYS A 203 4.79 -12.06 13.44
CA CYS A 203 4.14 -10.96 12.71
C CYS A 203 2.65 -11.26 12.52
N TYR A 204 1.78 -10.30 12.83
CA TYR A 204 0.32 -10.49 12.72
C TYR A 204 -0.18 -10.39 11.27
N GLU A 205 0.54 -9.64 10.44
CA GLU A 205 0.22 -9.39 9.03
C GLU A 205 1.52 -9.30 8.21
N ILE A 206 1.51 -9.89 7.01
CA ILE A 206 2.63 -9.91 6.06
C ILE A 206 2.25 -9.17 4.78
N SER A 207 2.99 -8.12 4.45
CA SER A 207 2.85 -7.38 3.21
C SER A 207 3.82 -7.87 2.15
N LEU A 208 3.28 -8.30 1.01
CA LEU A 208 4.02 -8.82 -0.13
C LEU A 208 4.24 -7.69 -1.13
N ALA A 209 5.50 -7.22 -1.24
CA ALA A 209 5.83 -6.02 -1.98
C ALA A 209 6.44 -6.29 -3.35
N ASP A 210 5.78 -5.81 -4.40
CA ASP A 210 6.38 -5.61 -5.73
C ASP A 210 7.19 -4.31 -5.73
N THR A 211 8.38 -4.39 -5.11
CA THR A 211 9.24 -3.24 -4.80
C THR A 211 9.67 -2.43 -6.02
N ILE A 212 9.72 -3.05 -7.20
CA ILE A 212 10.16 -2.39 -8.44
C ILE A 212 9.04 -2.25 -9.47
N GLY A 213 7.84 -2.75 -9.18
CA GLY A 213 6.66 -2.59 -10.04
C GLY A 213 6.66 -3.46 -11.30
N VAL A 214 7.46 -4.54 -11.33
CA VAL A 214 7.60 -5.42 -12.50
C VAL A 214 6.57 -6.56 -12.53
N GLY A 215 5.80 -6.69 -11.46
CA GLY A 215 4.75 -7.69 -11.34
C GLY A 215 3.66 -7.50 -12.38
N THR A 216 3.07 -8.61 -12.81
CA THR A 216 1.92 -8.64 -13.71
C THR A 216 0.82 -9.47 -13.07
N PRO A 217 -0.44 -9.38 -13.54
CA PRO A 217 -1.53 -10.20 -13.02
C PRO A 217 -1.19 -11.69 -12.95
N GLY A 218 -0.50 -12.22 -13.97
CA GLY A 218 -0.07 -13.62 -13.99
C GLY A 218 0.93 -13.97 -12.88
N SER A 219 1.95 -13.14 -12.66
CA SER A 219 2.94 -13.40 -11.60
C SER A 219 2.38 -13.14 -10.21
N MET A 220 1.52 -12.13 -10.04
CA MET A 220 0.80 -11.86 -8.79
C MET A 220 -0.05 -13.06 -8.37
N LEU A 221 -0.84 -13.62 -9.30
CA LEU A 221 -1.68 -14.78 -9.02
C LEU A 221 -0.84 -15.99 -8.58
N GLN A 222 0.24 -16.31 -9.30
CA GLN A 222 1.12 -17.43 -8.97
C GLN A 222 1.78 -17.25 -7.59
N MET A 223 2.24 -16.04 -7.30
CA MET A 223 2.84 -15.69 -6.02
C MET A 223 1.83 -15.88 -4.87
N LEU A 224 0.64 -15.30 -4.96
CA LEU A 224 -0.40 -15.41 -3.93
C LEU A 224 -0.90 -16.85 -3.76
N GLN A 225 -1.11 -17.59 -4.85
CA GLN A 225 -1.51 -19.00 -4.78
C GLN A 225 -0.51 -19.87 -4.02
N ARG A 226 0.78 -19.55 -4.09
CA ARG A 226 1.80 -20.25 -3.32
C ARG A 226 1.84 -19.78 -1.86
N VAL A 227 1.81 -18.47 -1.61
CA VAL A 227 1.90 -17.91 -0.24
C VAL A 227 0.69 -18.30 0.62
N THR A 228 -0.51 -18.30 0.04
CA THR A 228 -1.77 -18.69 0.73
C THR A 228 -1.81 -20.16 1.17
N GLN A 229 -0.86 -20.99 0.76
CA GLN A 229 -0.71 -22.37 1.27
C GLN A 229 -0.01 -22.41 2.62
N GLU A 230 0.75 -21.37 2.97
CA GLU A 230 1.60 -21.31 4.18
C GLU A 230 1.13 -20.22 5.17
N VAL A 231 0.54 -19.13 4.67
CA VAL A 231 0.07 -17.99 5.49
C VAL A 231 -1.43 -17.76 5.22
N PRO A 232 -2.27 -17.59 6.26
CA PRO A 232 -3.70 -17.37 6.06
C PRO A 232 -3.94 -16.05 5.32
N ILE A 233 -4.89 -16.06 4.37
CA ILE A 233 -5.19 -14.89 3.53
C ILE A 233 -5.57 -13.64 4.33
N SER A 234 -6.19 -13.81 5.51
CA SER A 234 -6.55 -12.73 6.42
C SER A 234 -5.34 -12.02 7.07
N ALA A 235 -4.16 -12.62 7.01
CA ALA A 235 -2.90 -12.06 7.48
C ALA A 235 -2.02 -11.57 6.32
N LEU A 236 -2.54 -11.52 5.09
CA LEU A 236 -1.80 -11.07 3.92
C LEU A 236 -2.22 -9.67 3.49
N ALA A 237 -1.23 -8.89 3.09
CA ALA A 237 -1.39 -7.65 2.36
C ALA A 237 -0.57 -7.65 1.07
N VAL A 238 -0.98 -6.85 0.09
CA VAL A 238 -0.19 -6.56 -1.11
C VAL A 238 0.26 -5.11 -1.13
N HIS A 239 1.47 -4.89 -1.63
CA HIS A 239 2.06 -3.58 -1.83
C HIS A 239 2.63 -3.55 -3.26
N CYS A 240 1.99 -2.81 -4.16
CA CYS A 240 2.38 -2.82 -5.58
C CYS A 240 2.99 -1.46 -5.96
N HIS A 241 4.21 -1.41 -6.47
CA HIS A 241 4.67 -0.17 -7.11
C HIS A 241 4.05 -0.06 -8.50
N ASP A 242 3.84 1.18 -8.97
CA ASP A 242 3.23 1.44 -10.28
C ASP A 242 4.26 1.86 -11.35
N THR A 243 5.54 1.52 -11.14
CA THR A 243 6.65 1.86 -12.04
C THR A 243 6.38 1.51 -13.52
N TYR A 244 5.59 0.45 -13.76
CA TYR A 244 5.23 -0.03 -15.10
C TYR A 244 3.70 -0.07 -15.34
N GLY A 245 2.92 0.70 -14.57
CA GLY A 245 1.47 0.83 -14.76
C GLY A 245 0.66 -0.44 -14.42
N GLN A 246 1.23 -1.35 -13.62
CA GLN A 246 0.63 -2.65 -13.29
C GLN A 246 -0.06 -2.68 -11.93
N ALA A 247 0.06 -1.63 -11.10
CA ALA A 247 -0.34 -1.70 -9.71
C ALA A 247 -1.82 -2.04 -9.53
N LEU A 248 -2.71 -1.33 -10.22
CA LEU A 248 -4.17 -1.58 -10.12
C LEU A 248 -4.56 -2.96 -10.66
N ALA A 249 -3.93 -3.42 -11.75
CA ALA A 249 -4.20 -4.74 -12.30
C ALA A 249 -3.74 -5.87 -11.35
N ASN A 250 -2.60 -5.67 -10.69
CA ASN A 250 -2.08 -6.57 -9.67
C ASN A 250 -2.96 -6.58 -8.42
N ILE A 251 -3.43 -5.41 -7.98
CA ILE A 251 -4.38 -5.28 -6.86
C ILE A 251 -5.69 -6.00 -7.18
N LEU A 252 -6.25 -5.78 -8.38
CA LEU A 252 -7.47 -6.47 -8.84
C LEU A 252 -7.28 -7.98 -8.88
N THR A 253 -6.10 -8.45 -9.27
CA THR A 253 -5.78 -9.87 -9.24
C THR A 253 -5.75 -10.40 -7.82
N ALA A 254 -5.08 -9.70 -6.91
CA ALA A 254 -4.98 -10.11 -5.51
C ALA A 254 -6.36 -10.23 -4.87
N LEU A 255 -7.22 -9.27 -5.19
CA LEU A 255 -8.63 -9.22 -4.84
C LEU A 255 -9.45 -10.45 -5.20
N GLN A 256 -9.11 -11.10 -6.32
CA GLN A 256 -9.83 -12.24 -6.85
C GLN A 256 -9.33 -13.56 -6.24
N VAL A 257 -8.20 -13.54 -5.52
CA VAL A 257 -7.63 -14.75 -4.91
C VAL A 257 -8.47 -15.19 -3.72
N ARG A 258 -8.78 -16.49 -3.67
CA ARG A 258 -9.49 -17.14 -2.55
C ARG A 258 -8.54 -18.08 -1.82
N GLY A 259 -8.60 -18.10 -0.48
CA GLY A 259 -7.90 -19.09 0.34
C GLY A 259 -8.48 -20.50 0.18
N ARG A 260 -7.77 -21.53 0.68
CA ARG A 260 -8.33 -22.89 0.78
C ARG A 260 -9.54 -22.91 1.73
N GLY A 261 -10.69 -23.41 1.26
CA GLY A 261 -11.81 -23.82 2.13
C GLY A 261 -12.87 -22.77 2.44
N ASP A 262 -13.27 -21.96 1.45
CA ASP A 262 -14.43 -21.05 1.49
C ASP A 262 -14.42 -20.01 2.62
N PHE A 263 -14.05 -18.79 2.27
CA PHE A 263 -14.85 -17.57 2.39
C PHE A 263 -13.94 -16.38 2.04
N VAL A 264 -14.57 -15.31 1.62
CA VAL A 264 -13.94 -14.07 1.18
C VAL A 264 -13.20 -13.42 2.36
N GLY A 265 -11.94 -13.81 2.57
CA GLY A 265 -11.11 -13.23 3.61
C GLY A 265 -10.74 -11.80 3.23
N ASN A 266 -10.70 -10.91 4.23
CA ASN A 266 -10.21 -9.55 4.07
C ASN A 266 -8.76 -9.61 3.59
N LEU A 267 -8.53 -9.55 2.28
CA LEU A 267 -7.23 -9.16 1.78
C LEU A 267 -7.03 -7.71 2.25
N LEU A 268 -5.85 -7.40 2.76
CA LEU A 268 -5.52 -6.06 3.27
C LEU A 268 -4.57 -5.39 2.27
N TRP A 269 -4.56 -4.07 2.22
CA TRP A 269 -4.07 -3.34 1.05
C TRP A 269 -3.11 -2.30 1.56
N GLN A 270 -1.97 -2.16 0.89
CA GLN A 270 -1.19 -0.95 1.03
C GLN A 270 -1.33 -0.15 -0.24
N VAL A 271 -1.73 1.11 -0.08
CA VAL A 271 -1.71 2.09 -1.16
C VAL A 271 -0.53 3.00 -0.86
N THR A 272 0.48 2.98 -1.73
CA THR A 272 1.44 4.08 -1.80
C THR A 272 0.73 5.25 -2.47
N GLN A 273 0.73 6.41 -1.81
CA GLN A 273 0.08 7.65 -2.26
C GLN A 273 0.39 8.04 -3.73
N TRP A 274 1.52 7.58 -4.26
CA TRP A 274 1.93 7.79 -5.65
C TRP A 274 1.06 7.07 -6.70
N GLN A 275 0.28 6.05 -6.31
CA GLN A 275 -0.68 5.40 -7.21
C GLN A 275 -1.90 6.28 -7.52
N CYS A 276 -2.30 7.18 -6.60
CA CYS A 276 -3.45 8.06 -6.81
C CYS A 276 -3.12 9.26 -7.72
N MET A 277 -1.85 9.65 -7.85
CA MET A 277 -1.46 10.84 -8.63
C MET A 277 -1.40 10.62 -10.15
N TYR A 278 -1.32 9.37 -10.63
CA TYR A 278 -1.31 9.06 -12.07
C TYR A 278 -2.70 8.85 -12.68
N LEU A 279 -3.76 8.86 -11.88
CA LEU A 279 -5.14 8.84 -12.36
C LEU A 279 -5.64 10.27 -12.63
N ASP A 280 -4.87 11.06 -13.38
CA ASP A 280 -5.40 12.29 -13.96
C ASP A 280 -6.15 11.95 -15.26
N PHE A 281 -7.48 11.95 -15.17
CA PHE A 281 -8.39 11.81 -16.32
C PHE A 281 -8.55 13.16 -17.04
N SER A 282 -7.45 13.74 -17.52
CA SER A 282 -7.52 14.88 -18.43
C SER A 282 -7.72 14.39 -19.87
N GLY A 283 -8.93 13.91 -20.20
CA GLY A 283 -9.31 13.76 -21.62
C GLY A 283 -10.39 12.75 -22.03
N LEU A 284 -11.06 12.05 -21.11
CA LEU A 284 -12.11 11.09 -21.49
C LEU A 284 -13.44 11.42 -20.79
N GLU A 285 -14.28 12.20 -21.47
CA GLU A 285 -15.72 12.14 -21.27
C GLU A 285 -16.21 10.76 -21.72
N LEU A 286 -16.23 9.78 -20.82
CA LEU A 286 -17.13 8.62 -20.88
C LEU A 286 -17.05 7.84 -19.55
N GLY A 287 -18.18 7.77 -18.87
CA GLY A 287 -18.30 7.28 -17.51
C GLY A 287 -17.92 5.81 -17.36
N ILE A 288 -16.95 5.57 -16.48
CA ILE A 288 -16.78 4.33 -15.74
C ILE A 288 -16.56 4.76 -14.28
N PHE A 289 -17.59 4.59 -13.45
CA PHE A 289 -17.50 4.75 -12.00
C PHE A 289 -16.66 3.60 -11.44
N LEU A 290 -15.34 3.78 -11.39
CA LEU A 290 -14.45 2.97 -10.55
C LEU A 290 -14.33 3.68 -9.20
N LEU A 291 -14.73 2.97 -8.15
CA LEU A 291 -14.66 3.33 -6.74
C LEU A 291 -13.21 3.62 -6.30
N ILE A 292 -12.72 4.81 -6.65
CA ILE A 292 -11.83 5.58 -5.78
C ILE A 292 -12.79 6.28 -4.82
N PRO A 293 -12.62 6.21 -3.48
CA PRO A 293 -13.48 6.99 -2.60
C PRO A 293 -13.42 8.44 -3.05
N ALA A 294 -14.55 8.92 -3.58
CA ALA A 294 -14.85 10.31 -3.86
C ALA A 294 -14.97 11.12 -2.55
N PHE A 295 -14.05 10.88 -1.61
CA PHE A 295 -13.91 11.57 -0.34
C PHE A 295 -12.86 12.69 -0.41
N PHE A 296 -11.98 12.68 -1.43
CA PHE A 296 -10.95 13.71 -1.57
C PHE A 296 -11.45 15.05 -2.12
N CYS A 297 -12.68 15.14 -2.66
CA CYS A 297 -13.10 16.31 -3.43
C CYS A 297 -14.21 17.17 -2.81
N ARG A 298 -14.60 16.98 -1.53
CA ARG A 298 -15.75 17.75 -1.01
C ARG A 298 -15.64 18.52 0.30
N PHE A 299 -14.53 18.46 1.05
CA PHE A 299 -14.48 19.18 2.33
C PHE A 299 -13.09 19.66 2.74
N VAL A 300 -12.38 20.46 1.94
CA VAL A 300 -11.35 21.36 2.51
C VAL A 300 -11.27 22.63 1.66
N SER A 301 -11.98 23.68 2.06
CA SER A 301 -11.52 25.04 1.80
C SER A 301 -10.33 25.28 2.74
N PHE A 302 -9.12 25.61 2.27
CA PHE A 302 -8.17 26.57 2.89
C PHE A 302 -6.70 26.49 2.40
N ASP A 303 -6.08 27.68 2.49
CA ASP A 303 -4.67 28.13 2.47
C ASP A 303 -3.77 27.89 1.22
N PRO A 304 -3.62 28.91 0.33
CA PRO A 304 -2.77 28.83 -0.86
C PRO A 304 -1.25 28.75 -0.58
N LYS A 305 -0.78 28.88 0.67
CA LYS A 305 0.66 28.74 0.98
C LYS A 305 1.13 27.28 1.08
N ILE A 306 0.24 26.34 1.38
CA ILE A 306 0.55 24.90 1.43
C ILE A 306 0.72 24.32 0.02
N TYR A 307 0.06 24.91 -0.98
CA TYR A 307 0.18 24.51 -2.39
C TYR A 307 1.61 24.61 -2.94
N SER A 308 2.43 25.54 -2.45
CA SER A 308 3.74 25.83 -3.08
C SER A 308 4.79 24.72 -2.93
N CYS A 309 4.69 23.83 -1.94
CA CYS A 309 5.66 22.75 -1.74
C CYS A 309 5.29 21.45 -2.49
N ILE A 310 4.01 21.26 -2.84
CA ILE A 310 3.54 20.06 -3.54
C ILE A 310 3.44 20.31 -5.06
N PHE A 311 3.23 21.55 -5.50
CA PHE A 311 3.00 21.88 -6.91
C PHE A 311 4.23 22.34 -7.71
N HIS A 312 5.38 22.63 -7.10
CA HIS A 312 6.53 23.19 -7.84
C HIS A 312 7.22 22.21 -8.81
N TYR A 313 6.85 20.93 -8.80
CA TYR A 313 7.22 19.97 -9.83
C TYR A 313 6.11 19.69 -10.88
N TYR A 314 4.91 20.23 -10.68
CA TYR A 314 3.71 19.90 -11.48
C TYR A 314 3.36 20.90 -12.60
N VAL A 315 4.02 22.07 -12.69
CA VAL A 315 3.63 23.13 -13.67
C VAL A 315 4.65 23.33 -14.81
N PHE A 316 5.89 22.83 -14.69
CA PHE A 316 6.92 23.18 -15.68
C PHE A 316 6.81 22.48 -17.05
N HIS A 317 5.82 21.61 -17.28
CA HIS A 317 5.57 21.02 -18.60
C HIS A 317 4.22 21.36 -19.25
N ILE A 318 3.41 22.25 -18.65
CA ILE A 318 2.10 22.65 -19.21
C ILE A 318 2.14 23.95 -20.05
N VAL A 319 3.26 24.68 -20.09
CA VAL A 319 3.33 26.00 -20.79
C VAL A 319 4.05 25.96 -22.16
N SER A 320 4.47 24.79 -22.68
CA SER A 320 5.11 24.70 -24.01
C SER A 320 4.36 23.87 -25.05
N ALA A 321 3.04 23.76 -24.94
CA ALA A 321 2.18 23.28 -26.02
C ALA A 321 0.80 23.95 -25.96
N PHE A 322 0.80 25.28 -26.09
CA PHE A 322 -0.24 25.99 -26.84
C PHE A 322 0.20 26.05 -28.31
#